data_AF-A0A6G0VMA6-F1
#
_entry.id   AF-A0A6G0VMA6-F1
#
_cell.length_a   1.000
_cell.length_b   1.000
_cell.length_c   1.000
_cell.angle_alpha   90.00
_cell.angle_beta   90.00
_cell.angle_gamma   90.00
#
_symmetry.space_group_name_H-M   'P 1'
#
loop_
_entity.id
_entity.type
_entity.pdbx_description
1 polymer ?
#
loop_
_entity_poly.entity_id
_entity_poly.type
_entity_poly.pdbx_seq_one_letter_code
_entity_poly.pdbx_strand_id
1 'polypeptide(L)'
;CESYAKCFNILKTECFKLNLCCSPEYIFADFELSNHLGALKVLLKDVFSIWGKHGGVTFKIWDYRDQTEIGLFLKNIFGLPLLNQEDVENCIIEDFISIMPKHEKLNEFMDYIIENYIDSGAKFPISMWAEMNSSSERTTNVCESFHSKYNSLFYTHHPDIYTFLEILKKIQIDTKIAIRTATQTTKKPKGSTCKKITYIEDNIKQFKNNKISRFDFVKRMAFKHQPI
;
A
#
# COMPACT_ATOMS: atom_id res chain seq x y z
N CYS A 1 7.00 -15.82 10.11
CA CYS A 1 8.30 -15.50 9.49
C CYS A 1 8.86 -16.68 8.68
N GLU A 2 9.03 -17.88 9.26
CA GLU A 2 9.68 -19.00 8.54
C GLU A 2 9.01 -19.40 7.22
N SER A 3 7.67 -19.40 7.16
CA SER A 3 6.94 -19.74 5.93
C SER A 3 7.23 -18.76 4.79
N TYR A 4 7.26 -17.45 5.07
CA TYR A 4 7.63 -16.43 4.08
C TYR A 4 9.09 -16.56 3.66
N ALA A 5 10.01 -16.79 4.61
CA ALA A 5 11.41 -17.03 4.28
C ALA A 5 11.59 -18.27 3.38
N LYS A 6 10.84 -19.35 3.65
CA LYS A 6 10.83 -20.54 2.77
C LYS A 6 10.32 -20.18 1.37
N CYS A 7 9.24 -19.40 1.27
CA CYS A 7 8.69 -18.93 -0.01
C CYS A 7 9.73 -18.11 -0.80
N PHE A 8 10.37 -17.12 -0.18
CA PHE A 8 11.40 -16.31 -0.84
C PHE A 8 12.63 -17.13 -1.25
N ASN A 9 13.02 -18.14 -0.46
CA ASN A 9 14.11 -19.03 -0.83
C ASN A 9 13.76 -19.91 -2.05
N ILE A 10 12.53 -20.40 -2.13
CA ILE A 10 12.04 -21.13 -3.31
C ILE A 10 12.11 -20.22 -4.53
N LEU A 11 11.60 -18.99 -4.43
CA LEU A 11 11.66 -18.00 -5.51
C LEU A 11 13.09 -17.75 -5.98
N LYS A 12 14.01 -17.49 -5.04
CA LYS A 12 15.43 -17.26 -5.34
C LYS A 12 16.07 -18.46 -6.03
N THR A 13 15.73 -19.67 -5.59
CA THR A 13 16.21 -20.92 -6.18
C THR A 13 15.70 -21.11 -7.59
N GLU A 14 14.42 -20.86 -7.86
CA GLU A 14 13.84 -20.97 -9.19
C GLU A 14 14.40 -19.90 -10.15
N CYS A 15 14.61 -18.66 -9.68
CA CYS A 15 15.32 -17.65 -10.47
C CYS A 15 16.73 -18.10 -10.84
N PHE A 16 17.48 -18.66 -9.88
CA PHE A 16 18.82 -19.17 -10.13
C PHE A 16 18.84 -20.29 -11.19
N LYS A 17 17.89 -21.22 -11.13
CA LYS A 17 17.71 -22.28 -12.16
C LYS A 17 17.47 -21.71 -13.56
N LEU A 18 16.88 -20.53 -13.66
CA LEU A 18 16.64 -19.81 -14.90
C LEU A 18 17.80 -18.87 -15.30
N ASN A 19 18.93 -18.91 -14.61
CA ASN A 19 20.06 -17.97 -14.75
C ASN A 19 19.64 -16.50 -14.53
N LEU A 20 18.66 -16.27 -13.66
CA LEU A 20 18.20 -14.93 -13.26
C LEU A 20 18.72 -14.57 -11.88
N CYS A 21 19.13 -13.32 -11.69
CA CYS A 21 19.47 -12.78 -10.38
C CYS A 21 18.21 -12.25 -9.68
N CYS A 22 17.80 -12.91 -8.58
CA CYS A 22 16.71 -12.43 -7.74
C CYS A 22 17.25 -11.42 -6.71
N SER A 23 17.35 -10.16 -7.13
CA SER A 23 17.79 -9.04 -6.28
C SER A 23 16.89 -7.83 -6.55
N PRO A 24 15.64 -7.82 -6.04
CA PRO A 24 14.75 -6.69 -6.21
C PRO A 24 15.34 -5.44 -5.55
N GLU A 25 15.05 -4.25 -6.10
CA GLU A 25 15.44 -2.98 -5.48
C GLU A 25 14.54 -2.67 -4.28
N TYR A 26 13.23 -2.90 -4.45
CA TYR A 26 12.20 -2.67 -3.44
C TYR A 26 11.24 -3.86 -3.37
N ILE A 27 10.62 -4.05 -2.20
CA ILE A 27 9.54 -5.02 -1.99
C ILE A 27 8.36 -4.27 -1.43
N PHE A 28 7.18 -4.44 -2.03
CA PHE A 28 5.93 -3.91 -1.49
C PHE A 28 5.17 -5.03 -0.78
N ALA A 29 4.78 -4.81 0.47
CA ALA A 29 4.04 -5.78 1.28
C ALA A 29 3.02 -5.10 2.20
N ASP A 30 2.00 -5.86 2.61
CA ASP A 30 1.08 -5.41 3.67
C ASP A 30 1.81 -5.26 5.02
N PHE A 31 1.18 -4.62 6.00
CA PHE A 31 1.70 -4.47 7.36
C PHE A 31 1.63 -5.77 8.17
N GLU A 32 2.28 -6.83 7.66
CA GLU A 32 2.42 -8.11 8.33
C GLU A 32 3.88 -8.38 8.67
N LEU A 33 4.25 -8.24 9.95
CA LEU A 33 5.63 -8.35 10.43
C LEU A 33 6.33 -9.64 9.98
N SER A 34 5.58 -10.75 9.89
CA SER A 34 6.13 -12.03 9.43
C SER A 34 6.60 -12.03 7.98
N ASN A 35 5.97 -11.24 7.11
CA ASN A 35 6.35 -11.08 5.71
C ASN A 35 7.63 -10.24 5.60
N HIS A 36 7.66 -9.10 6.28
CA HIS A 36 8.81 -8.19 6.38
C HIS A 36 10.07 -8.91 6.85
N LEU A 37 9.99 -9.61 7.98
CA LEU A 37 11.13 -10.37 8.52
C LEU A 37 11.58 -11.50 7.58
N GLY A 38 10.64 -12.12 6.85
CA GLY A 38 10.96 -13.15 5.86
C GLY A 38 11.72 -12.58 4.66
N ALA A 39 11.29 -11.43 4.15
CA ALA A 39 11.94 -10.72 3.05
C ALA A 39 13.33 -10.24 3.45
N LEU A 40 13.45 -9.58 4.61
CA LEU A 40 14.73 -9.10 5.13
C LEU A 40 15.73 -10.27 5.28
N LYS A 41 15.28 -11.40 5.83
CA LYS A 41 16.12 -12.59 6.05
C LYS A 41 16.70 -13.19 4.77
N VAL A 42 15.98 -13.13 3.64
CA VAL A 42 16.34 -13.87 2.41
C VAL A 42 16.84 -12.97 1.29
N LEU A 43 16.21 -11.80 1.14
CA LEU A 43 16.46 -10.85 0.07
C LEU A 43 17.31 -9.66 0.54
N LEU A 44 17.42 -9.42 1.86
CA LEU A 44 18.19 -8.31 2.46
C LEU A 44 17.77 -6.93 1.91
N LYS A 45 16.46 -6.73 1.75
CA LYS A 45 15.90 -5.51 1.16
C LYS A 45 14.84 -4.89 2.05
N ASP A 46 14.79 -3.56 1.99
CA ASP A 46 13.76 -2.77 2.63
C ASP A 46 12.41 -3.07 1.99
N VAL A 47 11.41 -3.20 2.87
CA VAL A 47 10.05 -3.51 2.49
C VAL A 47 9.22 -2.27 2.73
N PHE A 48 8.65 -1.73 1.65
CA PHE A 48 7.71 -0.64 1.72
C PHE A 48 6.32 -1.19 2.00
N SER A 49 5.65 -0.61 2.99
CA SER A 49 4.28 -0.96 3.31
C SER A 49 3.28 -0.03 2.69
N ILE A 50 2.23 -0.64 2.14
CA ILE A 50 1.13 0.08 1.51
C ILE A 50 -0.03 0.16 2.50
N TRP A 51 -0.46 1.38 2.80
CA TRP A 51 -1.67 1.61 3.58
C TRP A 51 -2.90 1.19 2.77
N GLY A 52 -3.37 -0.03 3.04
CA GLY A 52 -4.63 -0.57 2.53
C GLY A 52 -5.80 -0.35 3.51
N LYS A 53 -6.84 -1.18 3.39
CA LYS A 53 -7.97 -1.26 4.34
C LYS A 53 -7.52 -1.79 5.71
N HIS A 54 -6.65 -1.06 6.41
CA HIS A 54 -6.32 -1.35 7.78
C HIS A 54 -7.42 -0.74 8.63
N GLY A 55 -8.50 -1.52 8.78
CA GLY A 55 -9.33 -1.40 9.95
C GLY A 55 -8.45 -1.73 11.14
N GLY A 56 -7.88 -0.71 11.77
CA GLY A 56 -7.60 -0.81 13.20
C GLY A 56 -8.86 -1.39 13.84
N VAL A 57 -8.67 -2.31 14.80
CA VAL A 57 -9.68 -3.19 15.40
C VAL A 57 -10.96 -2.43 15.85
N THR A 58 -10.87 -1.11 15.94
CA THR A 58 -11.86 -0.15 16.41
C THR A 58 -12.86 0.40 15.36
N PHE A 59 -12.49 0.59 14.08
CA PHE A 59 -13.33 1.27 13.08
C PHE A 59 -13.54 0.46 11.77
N LYS A 60 -14.78 0.43 11.28
CA LYS A 60 -15.21 -0.28 10.06
C LYS A 60 -15.13 0.62 8.83
N ILE A 61 -15.05 0.01 7.64
CA ILE A 61 -15.04 0.70 6.33
C ILE A 61 -16.17 1.77 6.20
N TRP A 62 -17.34 1.50 6.78
CA TRP A 62 -18.48 2.41 6.74
C TRP A 62 -18.24 3.71 7.52
N ASP A 63 -17.47 3.65 8.61
CA ASP A 63 -17.14 4.81 9.43
C ASP A 63 -16.27 5.80 8.64
N TYR A 64 -15.44 5.31 7.71
CA TYR A 64 -14.63 6.12 6.79
C TYR A 64 -15.42 6.68 5.61
N ARG A 65 -16.67 6.27 5.38
CA ARG A 65 -17.50 6.81 4.28
C ARG A 65 -18.45 7.89 4.77
N ASP A 66 -18.73 7.89 6.06
CA ASP A 66 -19.57 8.87 6.72
C ASP A 66 -19.00 10.30 6.56
N GLN A 67 -19.92 11.27 6.46
CA GLN A 67 -19.59 12.70 6.36
C GLN A 67 -19.65 13.40 7.72
N THR A 68 -19.74 12.63 8.81
CA THR A 68 -19.56 13.11 10.18
C THR A 68 -18.14 13.60 10.43
N GLU A 69 -17.94 14.36 11.50
CA GLU A 69 -16.63 14.83 11.94
C GLU A 69 -15.63 13.68 12.14
N ILE A 70 -16.08 12.56 12.71
CA ILE A 70 -15.27 11.35 12.90
C ILE A 70 -14.91 10.75 11.54
N GLY A 71 -15.88 10.59 10.63
CA GLY A 71 -15.61 10.05 9.29
C GLY A 71 -14.63 10.92 8.49
N LEU A 72 -14.75 12.25 8.59
CA LEU A 72 -13.82 13.20 7.96
C LEU A 72 -12.42 13.13 8.58
N PHE A 73 -12.32 13.03 9.91
CA PHE A 73 -11.04 12.84 10.61
C PHE A 73 -10.34 11.55 10.12
N LEU A 74 -11.07 10.44 10.14
CA LEU A 74 -10.55 9.13 9.73
C LEU A 74 -10.15 9.12 8.24
N LYS A 75 -10.90 9.81 7.37
CA LYS A 75 -10.52 9.97 5.95
C LYS A 75 -9.15 10.65 5.82
N ASN A 76 -8.89 11.71 6.58
CA ASN A 76 -7.67 12.50 6.45
C ASN A 76 -6.39 11.69 6.75
N ILE A 77 -6.46 10.66 7.59
CA ILE A 77 -5.33 9.77 7.92
C ILE A 77 -4.73 9.13 6.64
N PHE A 78 -5.56 8.81 5.64
CA PHE A 78 -5.09 8.25 4.37
C PHE A 78 -4.24 9.20 3.51
N GLY A 79 -4.14 10.48 3.90
CA GLY A 79 -3.22 11.42 3.27
C GLY A 79 -1.80 11.36 3.82
N LEU A 80 -1.59 10.85 5.04
CA LEU A 80 -0.28 10.79 5.70
C LEU A 80 0.79 10.02 4.91
N PRO A 81 0.49 8.87 4.27
CA PRO A 81 1.52 8.13 3.54
C PRO A 81 2.15 8.94 2.40
N LEU A 82 1.46 9.94 1.86
CA LEU A 82 1.92 10.79 0.75
C LEU A 82 2.70 12.03 1.22
N LEU A 83 2.87 12.20 2.54
CA LEU A 83 3.67 13.26 3.14
C LEU A 83 5.15 12.86 3.23
N ASN A 84 6.04 13.84 3.39
CA ASN A 84 7.46 13.56 3.66
C ASN A 84 7.59 12.92 5.04
N GLN A 85 8.59 12.06 5.20
CA GLN A 85 8.83 11.34 6.45
C GLN A 85 9.06 12.30 7.63
N GLU A 86 9.82 13.38 7.41
CA GLU A 86 10.14 14.35 8.47
C GLU A 86 8.92 15.15 8.95
N ASP A 87 7.88 15.24 8.12
CA ASP A 87 6.68 16.03 8.37
C ASP A 87 5.57 15.23 9.07
N VAL A 88 5.63 13.89 9.05
CA VAL A 88 4.56 13.01 9.54
C VAL A 88 4.30 13.18 11.03
N GLU A 89 5.33 13.09 11.86
CA GLU A 89 5.20 13.15 13.32
C GLU A 89 4.58 14.49 13.76
N ASN A 90 5.13 15.60 13.25
CA ASN A 90 4.59 16.94 13.51
C ASN A 90 3.15 17.09 12.99
N CYS A 91 2.81 16.46 11.86
CA CYS A 91 1.43 16.48 11.36
C CYS A 91 0.46 15.78 12.32
N ILE A 92 0.85 14.65 12.90
CA ILE A 92 0.04 13.97 13.91
C ILE A 92 -0.16 14.86 15.14
N ILE A 93 0.94 15.36 15.70
CA ILE A 93 0.93 16.08 16.98
C ILE A 93 0.25 17.45 16.87
N GLU A 94 0.56 18.22 15.84
CA GLU A 94 0.10 19.60 15.70
C GLU A 94 -1.24 19.69 14.95
N ASP A 95 -1.41 18.92 13.87
CA ASP A 95 -2.55 19.08 12.97
C ASP A 95 -3.70 18.10 13.29
N PHE A 96 -3.41 16.82 13.53
CA PHE A 96 -4.47 15.83 13.80
C PHE A 96 -5.03 15.95 15.22
N ILE A 97 -4.18 15.99 16.25
CA ILE A 97 -4.66 16.07 17.65
C ILE A 97 -5.54 17.32 17.85
N SER A 98 -5.20 18.45 17.20
CA SER A 98 -5.95 19.70 17.35
C SER A 98 -7.37 19.66 16.77
N ILE A 99 -7.63 18.79 15.80
CA ILE A 99 -8.97 18.64 15.18
C ILE A 99 -9.71 17.37 15.61
N MET A 100 -9.11 16.57 16.51
CA MET A 100 -9.64 15.27 16.91
C MET A 100 -11.00 15.43 17.63
N PRO A 101 -12.09 14.86 17.08
CA PRO A 101 -13.38 14.87 17.76
C PRO A 101 -13.31 14.13 19.10
N LYS A 102 -14.08 14.61 20.09
CA LYS A 102 -14.17 13.94 21.40
C LYS A 102 -14.91 12.61 21.27
N HIS A 103 -14.16 11.52 21.15
CA HIS A 103 -14.72 10.17 21.04
C HIS A 103 -13.73 9.13 21.56
N GLU A 104 -14.14 8.31 22.53
CA GLU A 104 -13.27 7.35 23.22
C GLU A 104 -12.56 6.39 22.24
N LYS A 105 -13.32 5.78 21.32
CA LYS A 105 -12.75 4.91 20.27
C LYS A 105 -11.73 5.61 19.36
N LEU A 106 -11.82 6.93 19.23
CA LEU A 106 -10.87 7.67 18.40
C LEU A 106 -9.53 7.86 19.11
N ASN A 107 -9.55 8.01 20.44
CA ASN A 107 -8.34 8.01 21.25
C ASN A 107 -7.63 6.66 21.12
N GLU A 108 -8.34 5.54 21.32
CA GLU A 108 -7.78 4.19 21.16
C GLU A 108 -7.18 3.97 19.76
N PHE A 109 -7.84 4.49 18.73
CA PHE A 109 -7.34 4.42 17.36
C PHE A 109 -6.05 5.22 17.18
N MET A 110 -5.99 6.44 17.71
CA MET A 110 -4.80 7.28 17.60
C MET A 110 -3.62 6.72 18.41
N ASP A 111 -3.87 6.20 19.61
CA ASP A 111 -2.86 5.51 20.43
C ASP A 111 -2.27 4.33 19.65
N TYR A 112 -3.13 3.51 19.03
CA TYR A 112 -2.68 2.41 18.18
C TYR A 112 -1.81 2.88 17.01
N ILE A 113 -2.18 3.99 16.35
CA ILE A 113 -1.41 4.55 15.24
C ILE A 113 -0.03 5.02 15.72
N ILE A 114 0.02 5.72 16.85
CA ILE A 114 1.26 6.22 17.43
C ILE A 114 2.19 5.06 17.78
N GLU A 115 1.70 4.09 18.56
CA GLU A 115 2.49 2.96 19.04
C GLU A 115 3.03 2.06 17.92
N ASN A 116 2.26 1.86 16.83
CA ASN A 116 2.62 0.89 15.80
C ASN A 116 3.28 1.50 14.56
N TYR A 117 3.14 2.82 14.33
CA TYR A 117 3.61 3.46 13.09
C TYR A 117 4.44 4.74 13.28
N ILE A 118 4.36 5.42 14.42
CA ILE A 118 5.00 6.74 14.63
C ILE A 118 6.16 6.65 15.60
N ASP A 119 5.96 6.01 16.76
CA ASP A 119 6.95 5.95 17.84
C ASP A 119 8.30 5.40 17.35
N SER A 120 9.38 5.79 18.03
CA SER A 120 10.73 5.31 17.70
C SER A 120 10.87 3.78 17.79
N GLY A 121 10.00 3.12 18.58
CA GLY A 121 9.90 1.67 18.72
C GLY A 121 8.81 1.03 17.87
N ALA A 122 8.17 1.77 16.97
CA ALA A 122 7.09 1.31 16.12
C ALA A 122 7.49 0.08 15.30
N LYS A 123 6.56 -0.88 15.18
CA LYS A 123 6.75 -2.08 14.37
C LYS A 123 6.95 -1.76 12.90
N PHE A 124 6.32 -0.67 12.45
CA PHE A 124 6.37 -0.19 11.07
C PHE A 124 6.72 1.30 11.06
N PRO A 125 8.02 1.64 11.18
CA PRO A 125 8.44 3.04 11.26
C PRO A 125 8.04 3.83 10.01
N ILE A 126 7.95 5.15 10.17
CA ILE A 126 7.54 6.12 9.13
C ILE A 126 8.28 5.89 7.81
N SER A 127 9.57 5.56 7.86
CA SER A 127 10.39 5.31 6.66
C SER A 127 9.91 4.15 5.79
N MET A 128 9.18 3.19 6.36
CA MET A 128 8.63 2.05 5.61
C MET A 128 7.38 2.41 4.81
N TRP A 129 6.69 3.52 5.13
CA TRP A 129 5.36 3.74 4.58
C TRP A 129 5.03 5.18 4.23
N ALA A 130 5.83 6.18 4.62
CA ALA A 130 5.63 7.57 4.23
C ALA A 130 6.67 8.00 3.19
N GLU A 131 6.20 8.59 2.10
CA GLU A 131 7.08 9.12 1.06
C GLU A 131 6.31 10.11 0.18
N MET A 132 6.88 11.28 -0.08
CA MET A 132 6.28 12.26 -0.97
C MET A 132 6.69 12.00 -2.43
N ASN A 133 5.94 11.15 -3.11
CA ASN A 133 6.13 10.90 -4.53
C ASN A 133 4.80 10.76 -5.29
N SER A 134 4.86 10.86 -6.62
CA SER A 134 3.72 10.69 -7.52
C SER A 134 3.62 9.28 -8.11
N SER A 135 4.42 8.32 -7.61
CA SER A 135 4.46 6.97 -8.18
C SER A 135 3.12 6.24 -7.98
N SER A 136 2.65 5.58 -9.04
CA SER A 136 1.44 4.75 -8.99
C SER A 136 1.64 3.43 -8.23
N GLU A 137 2.88 3.11 -7.84
CA GLU A 137 3.28 1.84 -7.24
C GLU A 137 2.79 1.65 -5.80
N ARG A 138 2.30 2.72 -5.17
CA ARG A 138 1.86 2.73 -3.77
C ARG A 138 0.39 2.35 -3.58
N THR A 139 -0.20 1.63 -4.53
CA THR A 139 -1.59 1.14 -4.40
C THR A 139 -1.65 -0.37 -4.50
N THR A 140 -2.37 -1.02 -3.58
CA THR A 140 -2.67 -2.47 -3.63
C THR A 140 -3.57 -2.84 -4.80
N ASN A 141 -4.07 -1.87 -5.58
CA ASN A 141 -4.93 -2.08 -6.75
C ASN A 141 -4.41 -3.15 -7.71
N VAL A 142 -3.09 -3.25 -7.90
CA VAL A 142 -2.50 -4.29 -8.77
C VAL A 142 -2.67 -5.67 -8.16
N CYS A 143 -2.36 -5.82 -6.87
CA CYS A 143 -2.52 -7.08 -6.13
C CYS A 143 -4.01 -7.45 -6.03
N GLU A 144 -4.88 -6.51 -5.67
CA GLU A 144 -6.33 -6.70 -5.60
C GLU A 144 -6.93 -7.08 -6.96
N SER A 145 -6.49 -6.43 -8.05
CA SER A 145 -6.91 -6.79 -9.40
C SER A 145 -6.43 -8.18 -9.79
N PHE A 146 -5.22 -8.56 -9.39
CA PHE A 146 -4.72 -9.91 -9.61
C PHE A 146 -5.56 -10.93 -8.83
N HIS A 147 -5.78 -10.72 -7.54
CA HIS A 147 -6.59 -11.62 -6.70
C HIS A 147 -8.03 -11.73 -7.20
N SER A 148 -8.65 -10.61 -7.60
CA SER A 148 -9.99 -10.59 -8.18
C SER A 148 -10.05 -11.42 -9.47
N LYS A 149 -9.09 -11.21 -10.39
CA LYS A 149 -8.98 -12.02 -11.61
C LYS A 149 -8.73 -13.50 -11.28
N TYR A 150 -7.81 -13.79 -10.38
CA TYR A 150 -7.46 -15.15 -9.95
C TYR A 150 -8.68 -15.87 -9.40
N ASN A 151 -9.38 -15.26 -8.45
CA ASN A 151 -10.57 -15.81 -7.83
C ASN A 151 -11.70 -16.00 -8.84
N SER A 152 -11.86 -15.08 -9.81
CA SER A 152 -12.88 -15.21 -10.87
C SER A 152 -12.68 -16.41 -11.81
N LEU A 153 -11.48 -17.00 -11.83
CA LEU A 153 -11.20 -18.20 -12.62
C LEU A 153 -11.73 -19.47 -11.94
N PHE A 154 -12.03 -19.42 -10.64
CA PHE A 154 -12.58 -20.54 -9.89
C PHE A 154 -14.10 -20.44 -9.83
N TYR A 155 -14.78 -21.46 -10.35
CA TYR A 155 -16.25 -21.57 -10.29
C TYR A 155 -16.76 -22.20 -8.99
N THR A 156 -15.87 -22.82 -8.21
CA THR A 156 -16.18 -23.45 -6.92
C THR A 156 -15.18 -23.00 -5.85
N HIS A 157 -15.61 -22.97 -4.59
CA HIS A 157 -14.74 -22.63 -3.46
C HIS A 157 -13.68 -23.70 -3.17
N HIS A 158 -13.92 -24.94 -3.62
CA HIS A 158 -13.06 -26.10 -3.43
C HIS A 158 -12.86 -26.82 -4.78
N PRO A 159 -12.08 -26.25 -5.70
CA PRO A 159 -11.75 -26.92 -6.95
C PRO A 159 -10.94 -28.19 -6.65
N ASP A 160 -11.12 -29.23 -7.46
CA ASP A 160 -10.22 -30.38 -7.41
C ASP A 160 -8.82 -29.99 -7.93
N ILE A 161 -7.83 -30.84 -7.63
CA ILE A 161 -6.43 -30.58 -7.96
C ILE A 161 -6.18 -30.40 -9.48
N TYR A 162 -6.93 -31.09 -10.34
CA TYR A 162 -6.76 -30.99 -11.78
C TYR A 162 -7.29 -29.65 -12.29
N THR A 163 -8.49 -29.26 -11.84
CA THR A 163 -9.05 -27.93 -12.14
C THR A 163 -8.11 -26.81 -11.67
N PHE A 164 -7.55 -26.96 -10.47
CA PHE A 164 -6.58 -26.01 -9.94
C PHE A 164 -5.32 -25.88 -10.81
N LEU A 165 -4.74 -27.01 -11.23
CA LEU A 165 -3.55 -27.03 -12.10
C LEU A 165 -3.82 -26.39 -13.47
N GLU A 166 -4.98 -26.64 -14.08
CA GLU A 166 -5.35 -26.01 -15.36
C GLU A 166 -5.49 -24.49 -15.24
N ILE A 167 -6.07 -24.00 -14.15
CA ILE A 167 -6.14 -22.56 -13.87
C ILE A 167 -4.73 -21.96 -13.70
N LEU A 168 -3.83 -22.63 -12.99
CA LEU A 168 -2.44 -22.16 -12.85
C LEU A 168 -1.71 -22.07 -14.19
N LYS A 169 -1.86 -23.09 -15.06
CA LYS A 169 -1.29 -23.05 -16.41
C LYS A 169 -1.85 -21.88 -17.22
N LYS A 170 -3.16 -21.64 -17.15
CA LYS A 170 -3.82 -20.52 -17.82
C LYS A 170 -3.25 -19.17 -17.36
N ILE A 171 -3.09 -18.98 -16.06
CA ILE A 171 -2.48 -17.75 -15.51
C ILE A 171 -1.05 -17.59 -16.00
N GLN A 172 -0.26 -18.68 -16.04
CA GLN A 172 1.10 -18.63 -16.55
C GLN A 172 1.14 -18.20 -18.03
N ILE A 173 0.24 -18.71 -18.86
CA ILE A 173 0.11 -18.33 -20.28
C ILE A 173 -0.26 -16.86 -20.41
N ASP A 174 -1.30 -16.41 -19.70
CA ASP A 174 -1.76 -15.02 -19.70
C ASP A 174 -0.65 -14.06 -19.30
N THR A 175 0.10 -14.38 -18.23
CA THR A 175 1.22 -13.56 -17.76
C THR A 175 2.35 -13.50 -18.77
N LYS A 176 2.71 -14.61 -19.41
CA LYS A 176 3.72 -14.62 -20.49
C LYS A 176 3.30 -13.73 -21.66
N ILE A 177 2.03 -13.78 -22.07
CA ILE A 177 1.50 -12.92 -23.13
C ILE A 177 1.54 -11.45 -22.71
N ALA A 178 1.17 -11.14 -21.47
CA ALA A 178 1.20 -9.78 -20.95
C ALA A 178 2.63 -9.20 -20.92
N ILE A 179 3.61 -9.96 -20.44
CA ILE A 179 5.03 -9.57 -20.42
C ILE A 179 5.55 -9.34 -21.84
N ARG A 180 5.27 -10.25 -22.78
CA ARG A 180 5.68 -10.10 -24.18
C ARG A 180 5.05 -8.86 -24.81
N THR A 181 3.79 -8.60 -24.53
CA THR A 181 3.09 -7.41 -25.04
C THR A 181 3.70 -6.14 -24.45
N ALA A 182 4.00 -6.12 -23.15
CA ALA A 182 4.59 -4.97 -22.47
C ALA A 182 6.01 -4.66 -22.97
N THR A 183 6.82 -5.68 -23.26
CA THR A 183 8.18 -5.51 -23.80
C THR A 183 8.19 -5.04 -25.26
N GLN A 184 7.15 -5.36 -26.03
CA GLN A 184 7.04 -4.97 -27.44
C GLN A 184 6.32 -3.64 -27.66
N THR A 185 5.61 -3.12 -26.64
CA THR A 185 4.81 -1.90 -26.77
C THR A 185 5.11 -0.92 -25.65
N THR A 186 5.53 0.30 -25.98
CA THR A 186 5.50 1.42 -25.04
C THR A 186 4.06 1.89 -24.87
N LYS A 187 3.27 1.13 -24.09
CA LYS A 187 1.90 1.54 -23.75
C LYS A 187 1.98 2.79 -22.88
N LYS A 188 1.48 3.91 -23.40
CA LYS A 188 1.24 5.10 -22.60
C LYS A 188 0.31 4.75 -21.43
N PRO A 189 0.53 5.30 -20.22
CA PRO A 189 -0.39 5.08 -19.12
C PRO A 189 -1.80 5.50 -19.54
N LYS A 190 -2.83 4.84 -18.98
CA LYS A 190 -4.21 5.24 -19.22
C LYS A 190 -4.39 6.69 -18.80
N GLY A 191 -5.22 7.45 -19.53
CA GLY A 191 -5.44 8.88 -19.24
C GLY A 191 -5.91 9.15 -17.80
N SER A 192 -6.63 8.22 -17.17
CA SER A 192 -7.01 8.31 -15.76
C SER A 192 -5.81 8.21 -14.80
N THR A 193 -4.84 7.34 -15.10
CA THR A 193 -3.59 7.22 -14.33
C THR A 193 -2.77 8.50 -14.46
N CYS A 194 -2.59 9.03 -15.67
CA CYS A 194 -1.89 10.31 -15.87
C CYS A 194 -2.53 11.44 -15.07
N LYS A 195 -3.86 11.56 -15.09
CA LYS A 195 -4.58 12.58 -14.31
C LYS A 195 -4.37 12.44 -12.80
N LYS A 196 -4.22 11.22 -12.28
CA LYS A 196 -3.91 10.99 -10.86
C LYS A 196 -2.48 11.44 -10.53
N ILE A 197 -1.51 11.02 -11.34
CA ILE A 197 -0.09 11.39 -11.19
C ILE A 197 0.06 12.92 -11.23
N THR A 198 -0.47 13.58 -12.27
CA THR A 198 -0.41 15.05 -12.40
C THR A 198 -1.05 15.76 -11.21
N TYR A 199 -2.19 15.26 -10.71
CA TYR A 199 -2.81 15.84 -9.52
C TYR A 199 -1.92 15.76 -8.27
N ILE A 200 -1.26 14.62 -8.05
CA ILE A 200 -0.34 14.46 -6.91
C ILE A 200 0.85 15.41 -7.08
N GLU A 201 1.46 15.45 -8.27
CA GLU A 201 2.61 16.32 -8.57
C GLU A 201 2.28 17.80 -8.38
N ASP A 202 1.10 18.25 -8.81
CA ASP A 202 0.68 19.64 -8.67
C ASP A 202 0.45 20.02 -7.21
N ASN A 203 -0.04 19.10 -6.37
CA ASN A 203 -0.18 19.35 -4.94
C ASN A 203 1.17 19.30 -4.22
N ILE A 204 2.07 18.39 -4.60
CA ILE A 204 3.45 18.37 -4.10
C ILE A 204 4.15 19.70 -4.43
N LYS A 205 4.03 20.19 -5.66
CA LYS A 205 4.56 21.50 -6.07
C LYS A 205 3.96 22.65 -5.26
N GLN A 206 2.65 22.62 -5.00
CA GLN A 206 2.01 23.66 -4.18
C GLN A 206 2.54 23.64 -2.74
N PHE A 207 2.68 22.45 -2.16
CA PHE A 207 3.21 22.29 -0.80
C PHE A 207 4.67 22.74 -0.69
N LYS A 208 5.54 22.27 -1.59
CA LYS A 208 6.97 22.66 -1.63
C LYS A 208 7.18 24.16 -1.85
N ASN A 209 6.23 24.83 -2.51
CA ASN A 209 6.26 26.28 -2.71
C ASN A 209 5.52 27.06 -1.60
N ASN A 210 5.18 26.41 -0.48
CA ASN A 210 4.46 27.00 0.65
C ASN A 210 3.11 27.65 0.28
N LYS A 211 2.47 27.20 -0.80
CA LYS A 211 1.16 27.71 -1.25
C LYS A 211 -0.01 27.09 -0.49
N ILE A 212 0.21 25.96 0.15
CA ILE A 212 -0.76 25.23 0.97
C ILE A 212 -0.07 24.76 2.24
N SER A 213 -0.81 24.66 3.34
CA SER A 213 -0.28 24.10 4.59
C SER A 213 -0.03 22.60 4.46
N ARG A 214 0.75 22.04 5.39
CA ARG A 214 0.96 20.59 5.55
C ARG A 214 -0.38 19.87 5.68
N PHE A 215 -1.27 20.38 6.51
CA PHE A 215 -2.56 19.74 6.73
C PHE A 215 -3.50 19.86 5.53
N ASP A 216 -3.48 20.98 4.81
CA ASP A 216 -4.24 21.11 3.55
C ASP A 216 -3.76 20.12 2.50
N PHE A 217 -2.45 19.90 2.41
CA PHE A 217 -1.88 18.88 1.53
C PHE A 217 -2.41 17.48 1.90
N VAL A 218 -2.32 17.10 3.19
CA VAL A 218 -2.82 15.80 3.68
C VAL A 218 -4.30 15.61 3.37
N LYS A 219 -5.14 16.60 3.64
CA LYS A 219 -6.58 16.54 3.30
C LYS A 219 -6.80 16.31 1.81
N ARG A 220 -6.14 17.07 0.95
CA ARG A 220 -6.29 16.93 -0.51
C ARG A 220 -5.87 15.55 -1.00
N MET A 221 -4.80 14.99 -0.42
CA MET A 221 -4.32 13.66 -0.77
C MET A 221 -5.29 12.57 -0.31
N ALA A 222 -5.81 12.69 0.92
CA ALA A 222 -6.77 11.76 1.51
C ALA A 222 -8.05 11.58 0.69
N PHE A 223 -8.68 12.67 0.23
CA PHE A 223 -9.93 12.60 -0.54
C PHE A 223 -9.83 11.81 -1.84
N LYS A 224 -8.62 11.69 -2.41
CA LYS A 224 -8.41 11.01 -3.70
C LYS A 224 -7.88 9.57 -3.56
N HIS A 225 -7.38 9.20 -2.38
CA HIS A 225 -6.77 7.91 -2.08
C HIS A 225 -7.59 7.07 -1.09
N GLN A 226 -8.91 7.30 -1.06
CA GLN A 226 -9.80 6.51 -0.21
C GLN A 226 -9.80 5.03 -0.64
N PRO A 227 -9.77 4.09 0.31
CA PRO A 227 -9.96 2.68 -0.01
C PRO A 227 -11.35 2.46 -0.62
N ILE A 228 -11.40 1.80 -1.79
CA ILE A 228 -12.64 1.43 -2.49
C ILE A 228 -13.36 0.34 -1.71
#